data_AF-A0A2D4NHA6-F1
#
_entry.id   AF-A0A2D4NHA6-F1
#
_cell.length_a   1.000
_cell.length_b   1.000
_cell.length_c   1.000
_cell.angle_alpha   90.00
_cell.angle_beta   90.00
_cell.angle_gamma   90.00
#
_symmetry.space_group_name_H-M   'P 1'
#
loop_
_entity.id
_entity.type
_entity.pdbx_description
1 polymer ?
#
loop_
_entity_poly.entity_id
_entity_poly.type
_entity_poly.pdbx_seq_one_letter_code
_entity_poly.pdbx_strand_id
1 'polypeptide(L)'
;TIPEQLGRISYLLTDKTGTLTQNEMVFKRVHLGTMAYGFDSIDEVQSHIFSIYTQQSQEPPTLKAPNLATKVRKTLSSRVHEAVKAIALCHNVTPVYESNGVTDQAEAEKHYEDSCRVYQAASPDEVALVQWTESVGLTLVGRDQASVQLRTPGGHILNYTILQIFPFTYESKRMGIIVRDESTGEITFYMKGADVVMAGIVQYNDWLEEECGNMAREGLRVLVVAKKSLSEEQYQDFEARYVQAKLSVHDRSLKVATVIESLEMEMELLCLTGVEDQLQVDVRPTLETLKNAGIKVWMLTGDKLETATCTAKNAHLVTRSQDIHIFRLVTNRGEAHLELNAFRRKHD
;
A
#
# COMPACT_ATOMS: atom_id res chain seq x y z
N THR A 1 -17.98 -42.26 -11.07
CA THR A 1 -16.75 -41.55 -11.52
C THR A 1 -16.84 -40.09 -11.07
N ILE A 2 -15.72 -39.33 -11.02
CA ILE A 2 -15.73 -37.90 -10.63
C ILE A 2 -16.79 -37.07 -11.41
N PRO A 3 -17.01 -37.28 -12.73
CA PRO A 3 -18.05 -36.58 -13.48
C PRO A 3 -19.48 -36.75 -12.93
N GLU A 4 -19.84 -37.94 -12.44
CA GLU A 4 -21.16 -38.21 -11.85
C GLU A 4 -21.34 -37.51 -10.49
N GLN A 5 -20.24 -37.24 -9.78
CA GLN A 5 -20.25 -36.54 -8.51
C GLN A 5 -20.48 -35.03 -8.70
N LEU A 6 -20.01 -34.45 -9.82
CA LEU A 6 -20.24 -33.03 -10.13
C LEU A 6 -21.73 -32.68 -10.24
N GLY A 7 -22.56 -33.62 -10.73
CA GLY A 7 -24.01 -33.43 -10.82
C GLY A 7 -24.76 -33.52 -9.48
N ARG A 8 -24.07 -33.79 -8.37
CA ARG A 8 -24.66 -33.95 -7.03
C ARG A 8 -24.15 -32.93 -6.01
N ILE A 9 -23.43 -31.91 -6.45
CA ILE A 9 -22.84 -30.90 -5.56
C ILE A 9 -23.96 -30.04 -4.96
N SER A 10 -24.01 -29.95 -3.63
CA SER A 10 -24.88 -29.02 -2.90
C SER A 10 -24.13 -27.84 -2.27
N TYR A 11 -22.82 -27.96 -2.10
CA TYR A 11 -21.97 -26.95 -1.47
C TYR A 11 -20.72 -26.72 -2.30
N LEU A 12 -20.39 -25.45 -2.54
CA LEU A 12 -19.14 -25.02 -3.14
C LEU A 12 -18.37 -24.19 -2.11
N LEU A 13 -17.16 -24.63 -1.76
CA LEU A 13 -16.25 -23.85 -0.92
C LEU A 13 -15.24 -23.17 -1.83
N THR A 14 -15.21 -21.85 -1.83
CA THR A 14 -14.32 -21.03 -2.66
C THR A 14 -13.33 -20.29 -1.78
N ASP A 15 -12.08 -20.23 -2.22
CA ASP A 15 -11.14 -19.23 -1.70
C ASP A 15 -11.53 -17.84 -2.27
N LYS A 16 -11.04 -16.77 -1.64
CA LYS A 16 -11.19 -15.41 -2.12
C LYS A 16 -10.06 -15.05 -3.09
N THR A 17 -8.82 -15.08 -2.63
CA THR A 17 -7.66 -14.57 -3.38
C THR A 17 -7.30 -15.52 -4.51
N GLY A 18 -7.19 -15.02 -5.74
CA GLY A 18 -6.84 -15.82 -6.91
C GLY A 18 -7.93 -16.80 -7.40
N THR A 19 -9.07 -16.89 -6.70
CA THR A 19 -10.25 -17.65 -7.15
C THR A 19 -11.42 -16.72 -7.47
N LEU A 20 -11.85 -15.88 -6.51
CA LEU A 20 -12.84 -14.84 -6.77
C LEU A 20 -12.20 -13.57 -7.32
N THR A 21 -10.94 -13.30 -6.96
CA THR A 21 -10.18 -12.15 -7.45
C THR A 21 -9.13 -12.55 -8.48
N GLN A 22 -8.76 -11.61 -9.36
CA GLN A 22 -7.75 -11.80 -10.42
C GLN A 22 -6.33 -11.66 -9.89
N ASN A 23 -6.16 -11.24 -8.62
CA ASN A 23 -4.88 -10.81 -8.09
C ASN A 23 -4.27 -9.64 -8.90
N GLU A 24 -5.14 -8.84 -9.51
CA GLU A 24 -4.81 -7.60 -10.19
C GLU A 24 -5.10 -6.45 -9.24
N MET A 25 -4.02 -5.88 -8.72
CA MET A 25 -4.07 -4.82 -7.71
C MET A 25 -4.13 -3.47 -8.40
N VAL A 26 -5.14 -2.68 -8.06
CA VAL A 26 -5.30 -1.33 -8.61
C VAL A 26 -5.31 -0.32 -7.49
N PHE A 27 -4.45 0.70 -7.60
CA PHE A 27 -4.48 1.82 -6.70
C PHE A 27 -5.79 2.60 -6.85
N LYS A 28 -6.50 2.82 -5.75
CA LYS A 28 -7.79 3.54 -5.76
C LYS A 28 -7.77 4.85 -5.02
N ARG A 29 -7.01 4.94 -3.92
CA ARG A 29 -7.08 6.13 -3.06
C ARG A 29 -5.81 6.37 -2.26
N VAL A 30 -5.42 7.64 -2.15
CA VAL A 30 -4.49 8.14 -1.12
C VAL A 30 -5.27 9.07 -0.18
N HIS A 31 -5.09 8.91 1.14
CA HIS A 31 -5.77 9.72 2.16
C HIS A 31 -4.74 10.40 3.07
N LEU A 32 -4.77 11.72 3.18
CA LEU A 32 -3.83 12.54 3.97
C LEU A 32 -4.51 13.19 5.20
N GLY A 33 -5.61 12.60 5.67
CA GLY A 33 -6.38 13.03 6.83
C GLY A 33 -7.41 14.09 6.50
N THR A 34 -6.97 15.25 6.05
CA THR A 34 -7.88 16.34 5.65
C THR A 34 -8.37 16.23 4.21
N MET A 35 -7.70 15.42 3.39
CA MET A 35 -7.98 15.27 1.97
C MET A 35 -7.78 13.84 1.52
N ALA A 36 -8.59 13.41 0.57
CA ALA A 36 -8.50 12.12 -0.07
C ALA A 36 -8.46 12.33 -1.59
N TYR A 37 -7.54 11.66 -2.26
CA TYR A 37 -7.44 11.69 -3.72
C TYR A 37 -7.75 10.31 -4.27
N GLY A 38 -8.73 10.25 -5.15
CA GLY A 38 -9.17 9.06 -5.87
C GLY A 38 -8.79 9.12 -7.34
N PHE A 39 -9.42 8.27 -8.16
CA PHE A 39 -9.24 8.27 -9.61
C PHE A 39 -9.68 9.59 -10.27
N ASP A 40 -10.72 10.21 -9.73
CA ASP A 40 -11.32 11.46 -10.22
C ASP A 40 -10.53 12.74 -9.86
N SER A 41 -9.57 12.63 -8.94
CA SER A 41 -8.75 13.77 -8.47
C SER A 41 -7.24 13.53 -8.64
N ILE A 42 -6.85 12.62 -9.54
CA ILE A 42 -5.45 12.32 -9.82
C ILE A 42 -4.70 13.51 -10.44
N ASP A 43 -5.40 14.32 -11.24
CA ASP A 43 -4.85 15.53 -11.88
C ASP A 43 -4.44 16.59 -10.86
N GLU A 44 -5.10 16.63 -9.69
CA GLU A 44 -4.72 17.52 -8.59
C GLU A 44 -3.39 17.10 -7.97
N VAL A 45 -3.19 15.79 -7.76
CA VAL A 45 -1.93 15.23 -7.28
C VAL A 45 -0.81 15.51 -8.28
N GLN A 46 -1.03 15.25 -9.56
CA GLN A 46 -0.08 15.58 -10.64
C GLN A 46 0.32 17.06 -10.62
N SER A 47 -0.67 17.95 -10.47
CA SER A 47 -0.43 19.41 -10.41
C SER A 47 0.45 19.79 -9.22
N HIS A 48 0.22 19.18 -8.05
CA HIS A 48 1.06 19.38 -6.86
C HIS A 48 2.51 18.94 -7.09
N ILE A 49 2.71 17.73 -7.62
CA ILE A 49 4.03 17.16 -7.92
C ILE A 49 4.76 18.00 -8.97
N PHE A 50 4.10 18.29 -10.09
CA PHE A 50 4.65 19.10 -11.17
C PHE A 50 5.11 20.46 -10.66
N SER A 51 4.28 21.14 -9.86
CA SER A 51 4.60 22.48 -9.35
C SER A 51 5.86 22.51 -8.48
N ILE A 52 6.11 21.48 -7.67
CA ILE A 52 7.27 21.41 -6.77
C ILE A 52 8.56 21.19 -7.56
N TYR A 53 8.54 20.27 -8.52
CA TYR A 53 9.74 19.92 -9.30
C TYR A 53 10.08 20.91 -10.41
N THR A 54 9.11 21.68 -10.92
CA THR A 54 9.39 22.73 -11.92
C THR A 54 9.73 24.08 -11.31
N GLN A 55 9.17 24.43 -10.13
CA GLN A 55 9.47 25.72 -9.49
C GLN A 55 10.86 25.79 -8.84
N GLN A 56 11.49 24.65 -8.51
CA GLN A 56 12.88 24.63 -8.02
C GLN A 56 13.91 25.12 -9.06
N SER A 57 13.52 25.27 -10.33
CA SER A 57 14.41 25.65 -11.43
C SER A 57 14.47 27.16 -11.72
N GLN A 58 13.78 28.03 -10.96
CA GLN A 58 13.80 29.48 -11.17
C GLN A 58 14.32 30.25 -9.93
N GLU A 59 15.35 31.05 -10.18
CA GLU A 59 16.03 32.13 -9.43
C GLU A 59 15.41 32.73 -8.12
N PRO A 60 16.24 33.42 -7.29
CA PRO A 60 15.92 33.70 -5.89
C PRO A 60 14.69 34.59 -5.68
N PRO A 61 13.97 34.44 -4.55
CA PRO A 61 12.70 35.10 -4.34
C PRO A 61 12.88 36.61 -4.16
N THR A 62 12.34 37.38 -5.10
CA THR A 62 12.03 38.79 -4.86
C THR A 62 11.07 38.90 -3.68
N LEU A 63 11.38 39.81 -2.74
CA LEU A 63 10.63 40.12 -1.52
C LEU A 63 9.17 40.48 -1.81
N LYS A 64 8.28 39.50 -1.92
CA LYS A 64 6.83 39.68 -1.81
C LYS A 64 6.34 38.84 -0.63
N ALA A 65 5.77 39.52 0.37
CA ALA A 65 5.24 38.88 1.57
C ALA A 65 4.22 37.80 1.17
N PRO A 66 4.39 36.53 1.60
CA PRO A 66 3.47 35.47 1.23
C PRO A 66 2.14 35.63 1.98
N ASN A 67 1.04 35.72 1.22
CA ASN A 67 -0.33 35.71 1.75
C ASN A 67 -0.64 34.39 2.48
N LEU A 68 -1.51 34.42 3.50
CA LEU A 68 -1.87 33.25 4.33
C LEU A 68 -2.38 32.07 3.49
N ALA A 69 -3.19 32.33 2.45
CA ALA A 69 -3.67 31.32 1.50
C ALA A 69 -2.53 30.67 0.69
N THR A 70 -1.47 31.42 0.35
CA THR A 70 -0.29 30.88 -0.34
C THR A 70 0.59 30.03 0.58
N LYS A 71 0.63 30.33 1.89
CA LYS A 71 1.30 29.45 2.87
C LYS A 71 0.57 28.11 3.02
N VAL A 72 -0.76 28.14 3.18
CA VAL A 72 -1.58 26.92 3.31
C VAL A 72 -1.52 26.04 2.06
N ARG A 73 -1.55 26.64 0.85
CA ARG A 73 -1.39 25.89 -0.40
C ARG A 73 0.00 25.25 -0.52
N LYS A 74 1.05 25.96 -0.09
CA LYS A 74 2.42 25.41 -0.05
C LYS A 74 2.55 24.25 0.94
N THR A 75 1.91 24.33 2.11
CA THR A 75 1.94 23.22 3.09
C THR A 75 1.18 21.99 2.60
N LEU A 76 0.03 22.16 1.94
CA LEU A 76 -0.69 21.03 1.34
C LEU A 76 0.10 20.37 0.22
N SER A 77 0.62 21.17 -0.73
CA SER A 77 1.42 20.64 -1.84
C SER A 77 2.64 19.87 -1.33
N SER A 78 3.28 20.39 -0.27
CA SER A 78 4.40 19.71 0.40
C SER A 78 3.96 18.38 1.02
N ARG A 79 2.81 18.33 1.72
CA ARG A 79 2.30 17.06 2.29
C ARG A 79 1.98 16.01 1.22
N VAL A 80 1.35 16.43 0.11
CA VAL A 80 1.07 15.55 -1.03
C VAL A 80 2.36 15.02 -1.62
N HIS A 81 3.33 15.91 -1.84
CA HIS A 81 4.64 15.53 -2.38
C HIS A 81 5.40 14.56 -1.48
N GLU A 82 5.44 14.80 -0.17
CA GLU A 82 6.06 13.88 0.79
C GLU A 82 5.39 12.51 0.81
N ALA A 83 4.05 12.45 0.72
CA ALA A 83 3.32 11.20 0.64
C ALA A 83 3.65 10.43 -0.65
N VAL A 84 3.61 11.08 -1.82
CA VAL A 84 3.96 10.44 -3.10
C VAL A 84 5.43 9.99 -3.10
N LYS A 85 6.35 10.82 -2.60
CA LYS A 85 7.78 10.48 -2.47
C LYS A 85 7.98 9.25 -1.59
N ALA A 86 7.29 9.17 -0.44
CA ALA A 86 7.37 8.02 0.45
C ALA A 86 6.88 6.72 -0.22
N ILE A 87 5.77 6.79 -0.96
CA ILE A 87 5.23 5.64 -1.71
C ILE A 87 6.20 5.21 -2.82
N ALA A 88 6.81 6.18 -3.51
CA ALA A 88 7.76 5.96 -4.61
C ALA A 88 9.14 5.43 -4.16
N LEU A 89 9.46 5.46 -2.86
CA LEU A 89 10.75 5.02 -2.32
C LEU A 89 10.62 3.75 -1.47
N CYS A 90 9.54 3.64 -0.70
CA CYS A 90 9.29 2.52 0.21
C CYS A 90 8.61 1.35 -0.50
N HIS A 91 9.35 0.61 -1.32
CA HIS A 91 8.91 -0.62 -2.00
C HIS A 91 10.12 -1.48 -2.38
N ASN A 92 9.93 -2.69 -2.90
CA ASN A 92 11.00 -3.53 -3.48
C ASN A 92 10.83 -3.77 -5.00
N VAL A 93 9.91 -3.04 -5.64
CA VAL A 93 9.69 -3.06 -7.09
C VAL A 93 10.95 -2.69 -7.88
N THR A 94 11.25 -3.49 -8.90
CA THR A 94 12.35 -3.26 -9.85
C THR A 94 11.77 -2.98 -11.24
N PRO A 95 12.19 -1.89 -11.93
CA PRO A 95 11.82 -1.66 -13.31
C PRO A 95 12.65 -2.57 -14.24
N VAL A 96 11.99 -3.23 -15.18
CA VAL A 96 12.59 -4.07 -16.21
C VAL A 96 12.23 -3.50 -17.57
N TYR A 97 13.21 -3.38 -18.46
CA TYR A 97 13.01 -2.83 -19.80
C TYR A 97 13.03 -3.96 -20.81
N GLU A 98 11.91 -4.20 -21.48
CA GLU A 98 11.82 -5.19 -22.54
C GLU A 98 12.40 -4.61 -23.85
N SER A 99 13.42 -5.26 -24.40
CA SER A 99 13.98 -4.85 -25.68
C SER A 99 13.07 -5.30 -26.84
N ASN A 100 12.07 -4.49 -27.18
CA ASN A 100 11.40 -4.64 -28.47
C ASN A 100 12.35 -4.10 -29.54
N GLY A 101 13.09 -5.01 -30.19
CA GLY A 101 14.17 -4.67 -31.11
C GLY A 101 13.74 -3.74 -32.25
N VAL A 102 14.06 -2.45 -32.12
CA VAL A 102 14.14 -1.50 -33.23
C VAL A 102 15.33 -0.58 -33.00
N THR A 103 16.17 -0.49 -34.03
CA THR A 103 17.39 0.30 -34.19
C THR A 103 17.10 1.75 -34.55
N ASP A 104 18.00 2.64 -34.10
CA ASP A 104 18.32 3.97 -34.64
C ASP A 104 17.22 5.05 -34.62
N GLN A 105 17.13 5.82 -33.52
CA GLN A 105 16.95 7.29 -33.50
C GLN A 105 16.84 7.84 -32.06
N ALA A 106 17.85 8.62 -31.63
CA ALA A 106 18.10 9.07 -30.26
C ALA A 106 17.00 9.93 -29.59
N GLU A 107 16.03 10.46 -30.34
CA GLU A 107 14.93 11.27 -29.79
C GLU A 107 13.62 10.48 -29.63
N ALA A 108 13.48 9.34 -30.31
CA ALA A 108 12.40 8.39 -30.07
C ALA A 108 12.63 7.53 -28.82
N GLU A 109 13.87 7.46 -28.33
CA GLU A 109 14.31 6.58 -27.23
C GLU A 109 13.63 6.87 -25.88
N LYS A 110 13.36 8.13 -25.52
CA LYS A 110 12.75 8.45 -24.20
C LYS A 110 11.29 8.01 -24.06
N HIS A 111 10.48 8.25 -25.09
CA HIS A 111 9.09 7.79 -25.11
C HIS A 111 9.02 6.27 -25.32
N TYR A 112 10.00 5.68 -26.01
CA TYR A 112 10.11 4.24 -26.22
C TYR A 112 10.50 3.49 -24.94
N GLU A 113 11.44 4.02 -24.14
CA GLU A 113 11.85 3.46 -22.84
C GLU A 113 10.69 3.39 -21.85
N ASP A 114 9.83 4.41 -21.79
CA ASP A 114 8.66 4.40 -20.90
C ASP A 114 7.61 3.38 -21.37
N SER A 115 7.45 3.17 -22.68
CA SER A 115 6.50 2.18 -23.22
C SER A 115 6.93 0.72 -23.02
N CYS A 116 8.24 0.49 -22.85
CA CYS A 116 8.82 -0.85 -22.68
C CYS A 116 9.14 -1.19 -21.21
N ARG A 117 8.85 -0.28 -20.27
CA ARG A 117 9.10 -0.48 -18.84
C ARG A 117 7.98 -1.30 -18.22
N VAL A 118 8.36 -2.40 -17.59
CA VAL A 118 7.48 -3.27 -16.79
C VAL A 118 8.01 -3.31 -15.36
N TYR A 119 7.12 -3.14 -14.38
CA TYR A 119 7.49 -3.26 -12.98
C TYR A 119 7.34 -4.69 -12.48
N GLN A 120 8.37 -5.18 -11.80
CA GLN A 120 8.38 -6.50 -11.20
C GLN A 120 8.63 -6.42 -9.70
N ALA A 121 7.84 -7.15 -8.93
CA ALA A 121 8.02 -7.30 -7.49
C ALA A 121 7.41 -8.62 -7.01
N ALA A 122 7.77 -9.02 -5.79
CA ALA A 122 7.15 -10.18 -5.14
C ALA A 122 5.68 -9.93 -4.74
N SER A 123 5.29 -8.67 -4.56
CA SER A 123 3.95 -8.27 -4.14
C SER A 123 3.29 -7.40 -5.22
N PRO A 124 2.11 -7.78 -5.76
CA PRO A 124 1.39 -6.98 -6.75
C PRO A 124 0.88 -5.66 -6.16
N ASP A 125 0.60 -5.61 -4.85
CA ASP A 125 0.19 -4.39 -4.14
C ASP A 125 1.29 -3.32 -4.27
N GLU A 126 2.57 -3.71 -4.22
CA GLU A 126 3.68 -2.76 -4.41
C GLU A 126 3.80 -2.26 -5.86
N VAL A 127 3.55 -3.14 -6.82
CA VAL A 127 3.54 -2.77 -8.25
C VAL A 127 2.46 -1.72 -8.50
N ALA A 128 1.25 -1.92 -7.96
CA ALA A 128 0.15 -0.97 -8.08
C ALA A 128 0.49 0.40 -7.48
N LEU A 129 1.19 0.43 -6.35
CA LEU A 129 1.67 1.66 -5.72
C LEU A 129 2.67 2.41 -6.60
N VAL A 130 3.64 1.70 -7.19
CA VAL A 130 4.66 2.32 -8.06
C VAL A 130 4.09 2.76 -9.40
N GLN A 131 3.18 1.99 -10.00
CA GLN A 131 2.43 2.41 -11.19
C GLN A 131 1.64 3.69 -10.92
N TRP A 132 1.03 3.80 -9.74
CA TRP A 132 0.35 5.01 -9.35
C TRP A 132 1.31 6.19 -9.19
N THR A 133 2.48 6.03 -8.55
CA THR A 133 3.45 7.12 -8.42
C THR A 133 3.95 7.60 -9.79
N GLU A 134 4.16 6.69 -10.74
CA GLU A 134 4.46 7.02 -12.12
C GLU A 134 3.33 7.85 -12.74
N SER A 135 2.08 7.42 -12.59
CA SER A 135 0.92 8.13 -13.14
C SER A 135 0.77 9.55 -12.58
N VAL A 136 1.24 9.82 -11.36
CA VAL A 136 1.21 11.17 -10.76
C VAL A 136 2.50 11.97 -10.99
N GLY A 137 3.46 11.40 -11.74
CA GLY A 137 4.65 12.10 -12.24
C GLY A 137 5.97 11.75 -11.56
N LEU A 138 6.02 10.80 -10.62
CA LEU A 138 7.26 10.24 -10.07
C LEU A 138 7.47 8.82 -10.57
N THR A 139 8.26 8.72 -11.64
CA THR A 139 8.48 7.48 -12.36
C THR A 139 9.70 6.74 -11.83
N LEU A 140 9.56 5.46 -11.48
CA LEU A 140 10.70 4.64 -11.07
C LEU A 140 11.47 4.18 -12.33
N VAL A 141 12.69 4.67 -12.50
CA VAL A 141 13.51 4.34 -13.68
C VAL A 141 14.66 3.39 -13.39
N GLY A 142 15.10 3.32 -12.13
CA GLY A 142 16.17 2.43 -11.72
C GLY A 142 16.02 2.04 -10.25
N ARG A 143 16.31 0.78 -9.94
CA ARG A 143 16.44 0.29 -8.58
C ARG A 143 17.39 -0.88 -8.53
N ASP A 144 18.34 -0.83 -7.62
CA ASP A 144 19.17 -1.98 -7.24
C ASP A 144 19.20 -2.13 -5.71
N GLN A 145 20.19 -2.85 -5.17
CA GLN A 145 20.31 -3.07 -3.73
C GLN A 145 20.79 -1.82 -2.96
N ALA A 146 21.45 -0.88 -3.64
CA ALA A 146 22.12 0.27 -3.04
C ALA A 146 21.51 1.61 -3.47
N SER A 147 20.67 1.66 -4.50
CA SER A 147 20.13 2.90 -5.03
C SER A 147 18.72 2.78 -5.59
N VAL A 148 18.00 3.91 -5.57
CA VAL A 148 16.71 4.13 -6.26
C VAL A 148 16.84 5.39 -7.11
N GLN A 149 16.34 5.34 -8.33
CA GLN A 149 16.34 6.46 -9.27
C GLN A 149 14.90 6.77 -9.69
N LEU A 150 14.47 8.01 -9.41
CA LEU A 150 13.15 8.50 -9.76
C LEU A 150 13.25 9.60 -10.81
N ARG A 151 12.52 9.48 -11.91
CA ARG A 151 12.36 10.53 -12.91
C ARG A 151 11.18 11.42 -12.53
N THR A 152 11.45 12.71 -12.43
CA THR A 152 10.45 13.76 -12.14
C THR A 152 9.65 14.14 -13.39
N PRO A 153 8.53 14.89 -13.27
CA PRO A 153 7.77 15.36 -14.42
C PRO A 153 8.57 16.27 -15.36
N GLY A 154 9.59 16.96 -14.84
CA GLY A 154 10.51 17.79 -15.62
C GLY A 154 11.61 17.00 -16.35
N GLY A 155 11.64 15.67 -16.20
CA GLY A 155 12.65 14.79 -16.80
C GLY A 155 13.96 14.69 -16.02
N HIS A 156 14.12 15.41 -14.90
CA HIS A 156 15.27 15.28 -14.02
C HIS A 156 15.24 13.95 -13.28
N ILE A 157 16.40 13.32 -13.11
CA ILE A 157 16.59 12.11 -12.32
C ILE A 157 17.00 12.48 -10.91
N LEU A 158 16.24 12.02 -9.93
CA LEU A 158 16.58 12.06 -8.51
C LEU A 158 17.25 10.74 -8.14
N ASN A 159 18.44 10.83 -7.54
CA ASN A 159 19.17 9.68 -7.04
C ASN A 159 19.04 9.58 -5.52
N TYR A 160 18.72 8.38 -5.06
CA TYR A 160 18.62 8.04 -3.65
C TYR A 160 19.55 6.88 -3.34
N THR A 161 20.42 7.03 -2.36
CA THR A 161 21.19 5.91 -1.82
C THR A 161 20.35 5.17 -0.79
N ILE A 162 20.22 3.85 -0.94
CA ILE A 162 19.58 2.97 0.04
C ILE A 162 20.59 2.65 1.13
N LEU A 163 20.32 3.14 2.34
CA LEU A 163 21.17 2.93 3.50
C LEU A 163 20.82 1.64 4.24
N GLN A 164 19.53 1.31 4.34
CA GLN A 164 19.07 0.07 4.97
C GLN A 164 17.66 -0.29 4.49
N ILE A 165 17.40 -1.59 4.30
CA ILE A 165 16.06 -2.13 4.03
C ILE A 165 15.62 -3.00 5.21
N PHE A 166 14.36 -2.86 5.61
CA PHE A 166 13.66 -3.74 6.55
C PHE A 166 12.52 -4.42 5.79
N PRO A 167 12.74 -5.64 5.28
CA PRO A 167 11.76 -6.33 4.45
C PRO A 167 10.45 -6.59 5.20
N PHE A 168 9.36 -6.66 4.44
CA PHE A 168 8.09 -7.15 4.95
C PHE A 168 8.21 -8.59 5.47
N THR A 169 7.64 -8.87 6.64
CA THR A 169 7.40 -10.23 7.10
C THR A 169 5.95 -10.37 7.57
N TYR A 170 5.44 -11.60 7.59
CA TYR A 170 4.09 -11.90 8.07
C TYR A 170 3.92 -11.53 9.56
N GLU A 171 5.00 -11.66 10.34
CA GLU A 171 5.03 -11.34 11.76
C GLU A 171 5.05 -9.82 11.99
N SER A 172 5.87 -9.07 11.23
CA SER A 172 5.99 -7.62 11.40
C SER A 172 4.84 -6.85 10.75
N LYS A 173 4.25 -7.39 9.68
CA LYS A 173 3.19 -6.78 8.84
C LYS A 173 3.51 -5.36 8.36
N ARG A 174 4.80 -5.05 8.22
CA ARG A 174 5.31 -3.75 7.80
C ARG A 174 6.66 -3.88 7.10
N MET A 175 6.97 -2.90 6.28
CA MET A 175 8.23 -2.74 5.56
C MET A 175 8.78 -1.35 5.84
N GLY A 176 10.10 -1.25 6.02
CA GLY A 176 10.79 0.03 6.15
C GLY A 176 12.00 0.15 5.22
N ILE A 177 12.40 1.38 4.93
CA ILE A 177 13.61 1.71 4.18
C ILE A 177 14.22 3.00 4.69
N ILE A 178 15.53 3.03 4.88
CA ILE A 178 16.30 4.26 5.12
C ILE A 178 16.95 4.64 3.81
N VAL A 179 16.71 5.86 3.35
CA VAL A 179 17.27 6.40 2.12
C VAL A 179 17.96 7.74 2.39
N ARG A 180 19.01 8.03 1.64
CA ARG A 180 19.68 9.32 1.57
C ARG A 180 19.38 9.96 0.22
N ASP A 181 18.84 11.16 0.21
CA ASP A 181 18.70 11.96 -1.00
C ASP A 181 20.07 12.51 -1.40
N GLU A 182 20.61 12.14 -2.56
CA GLU A 182 21.96 12.55 -2.96
C GLU A 182 22.08 14.05 -3.25
N SER A 183 20.96 14.72 -3.55
CA SER A 183 20.95 16.14 -3.87
C SER A 183 20.94 17.03 -2.63
N THR A 184 20.23 16.61 -1.57
CA THR A 184 20.09 17.40 -0.33
C THR A 184 20.93 16.86 0.82
N GLY A 185 21.37 15.60 0.75
CA GLY A 185 22.00 14.88 1.85
C GLY A 185 21.03 14.45 2.96
N GLU A 186 19.72 14.69 2.82
CA GLU A 186 18.73 14.34 3.84
C GLU A 186 18.60 12.82 3.96
N ILE A 187 18.60 12.32 5.20
CA ILE A 187 18.35 10.93 5.51
C ILE A 187 16.93 10.79 6.05
N THR A 188 16.14 9.93 5.41
CA THR A 188 14.76 9.69 5.82
C THR A 188 14.51 8.19 5.96
N PHE A 189 13.92 7.81 7.08
CA PHE A 189 13.34 6.50 7.29
C PHE A 189 11.87 6.53 6.87
N TYR A 190 11.52 5.78 5.82
CA TYR A 190 10.15 5.56 5.39
C TYR A 190 9.65 4.19 5.83
N MET A 191 8.36 4.10 6.14
CA MET A 191 7.71 2.85 6.50
C MET A 191 6.31 2.77 5.91
N LYS A 192 5.92 1.57 5.49
CA LYS A 192 4.54 1.23 5.18
C LYS A 192 4.11 -0.08 5.85
N GLY A 193 2.89 -0.17 6.33
CA GLY A 193 2.41 -1.38 6.99
C GLY A 193 0.92 -1.39 7.27
N ALA A 194 0.46 -2.49 7.86
CA ALA A 194 -0.92 -2.63 8.29
C ALA A 194 -1.25 -1.63 9.41
N ASP A 195 -2.43 -1.01 9.31
CA ASP A 195 -3.06 -0.15 10.33
C ASP A 195 -2.89 -0.65 11.78
N VAL A 196 -3.18 -1.92 12.05
CA VAL A 196 -3.11 -2.49 13.41
C VAL A 196 -1.71 -2.47 14.01
N VAL A 197 -0.66 -2.46 13.18
CA VAL A 197 0.74 -2.36 13.63
C VAL A 197 1.17 -0.90 13.64
N MET A 198 0.85 -0.18 12.57
CA MET A 198 1.30 1.19 12.37
C MET A 198 0.66 2.17 13.37
N ALA A 199 -0.56 1.91 13.85
CA ALA A 199 -1.22 2.74 14.86
C ALA A 199 -0.43 2.87 16.18
N GLY A 200 0.40 1.87 16.52
CA GLY A 200 1.29 1.94 17.68
C GLY A 200 2.67 2.54 17.40
N ILE A 201 3.02 2.76 16.12
CA ILE A 201 4.33 3.25 15.66
C ILE A 201 4.27 4.75 15.34
N VAL A 202 3.16 5.19 14.73
CA VAL A 202 2.97 6.58 14.33
C VAL A 202 2.52 7.44 15.52
N GLN A 203 2.78 8.74 15.42
CA GLN A 203 2.22 9.73 16.34
C GLN A 203 0.69 9.67 16.34
N TYR A 204 0.08 10.01 17.47
CA TYR A 204 -1.38 9.98 17.59
C TYR A 204 -2.05 10.85 16.52
N ASN A 205 -2.98 10.26 15.79
CA ASN A 205 -3.81 10.91 14.79
C ASN A 205 -5.26 10.46 15.02
N ASP A 206 -6.15 11.41 15.23
CA ASP A 206 -7.57 11.20 15.54
C ASP A 206 -8.35 10.52 14.39
N TRP A 207 -7.91 10.73 13.15
CA TRP A 207 -8.56 10.21 11.95
C TRP A 207 -8.06 8.83 11.48
N LEU A 208 -6.92 8.34 11.99
CA LEU A 208 -6.24 7.17 11.43
C LEU A 208 -7.12 5.90 11.46
N GLU A 209 -7.67 5.57 12.63
CA GLU A 209 -8.44 4.34 12.82
C GLU A 209 -9.77 4.38 12.05
N GLU A 210 -10.47 5.53 12.11
CA GLU A 210 -11.74 5.73 11.42
C GLU A 210 -11.57 5.63 9.90
N GLU A 211 -10.57 6.30 9.33
CA GLU A 211 -10.36 6.30 7.88
C GLU A 211 -9.83 4.96 7.37
N CYS A 212 -8.99 4.25 8.14
CA CYS A 212 -8.64 2.86 7.80
C CYS A 212 -9.90 1.98 7.73
N GLY A 213 -10.81 2.14 8.69
CA GLY A 213 -12.10 1.44 8.72
C GLY A 213 -13.03 1.81 7.55
N ASN A 214 -13.11 3.10 7.19
CA ASN A 214 -13.86 3.58 6.02
C ASN A 214 -13.33 2.93 4.73
N MET A 215 -12.02 3.01 4.52
CA MET A 215 -11.36 2.45 3.33
C MET A 215 -11.51 0.92 3.25
N ALA A 216 -11.39 0.21 4.38
CA ALA A 216 -11.58 -1.24 4.43
C ALA A 216 -13.04 -1.64 4.12
N ARG A 217 -14.03 -0.85 4.57
CA ARG A 217 -15.46 -1.06 4.26
C ARG A 217 -15.79 -0.85 2.79
N GLU A 218 -15.01 -0.03 2.09
CA GLU A 218 -15.07 0.11 0.63
C GLU A 218 -14.38 -1.05 -0.11
N GLY A 219 -13.74 -1.98 0.62
CA GLY A 219 -13.06 -3.15 0.05
C GLY A 219 -11.61 -2.91 -0.34
N LEU A 220 -11.04 -1.78 0.08
CA LEU A 220 -9.64 -1.45 -0.17
C LEU A 220 -8.74 -2.18 0.83
N ARG A 221 -7.61 -2.68 0.35
CA ARG A 221 -6.45 -3.05 1.17
C ARG A 221 -5.75 -1.77 1.59
N VAL A 222 -5.75 -1.49 2.90
CA VAL A 222 -5.24 -0.24 3.45
C VAL A 222 -3.83 -0.44 3.98
N LEU A 223 -2.89 0.39 3.53
CA LEU A 223 -1.57 0.52 4.16
C LEU A 223 -1.39 1.93 4.69
N VAL A 224 -0.86 2.02 5.90
CA VAL A 224 -0.43 3.27 6.53
C VAL A 224 1.00 3.55 6.12
N VAL A 225 1.28 4.77 5.66
CA VAL A 225 2.61 5.21 5.25
C VAL A 225 3.08 6.32 6.19
N ALA A 226 4.29 6.18 6.71
CA ALA A 226 4.88 7.10 7.67
C ALA A 226 6.35 7.38 7.35
N LYS A 227 6.87 8.47 7.92
CA LYS A 227 8.30 8.81 7.83
C LYS A 227 8.90 9.24 9.17
N LYS A 228 10.22 9.27 9.21
CA LYS A 228 11.03 9.87 10.26
C LYS A 228 12.33 10.40 9.65
N SER A 229 12.54 11.72 9.70
CA SER A 229 13.81 12.31 9.28
C SER A 229 14.88 12.00 10.33
N LEU A 230 16.08 11.66 9.88
CA LEU A 230 17.22 11.33 10.73
C LEU A 230 18.35 12.32 10.47
N SER A 231 18.99 12.81 11.54
CA SER A 231 20.28 13.45 11.38
C SER A 231 21.36 12.42 11.04
N GLU A 232 22.48 12.89 10.48
CA GLU A 232 23.64 12.02 10.21
C GLU A 232 24.12 11.31 11.48
N GLU A 233 24.15 12.00 12.63
CA GLU A 233 24.53 11.41 13.92
C GLU A 233 23.54 10.34 14.38
N GLN A 234 22.23 10.58 14.24
CA GLN A 234 21.20 9.61 14.60
C GLN A 234 21.29 8.34 13.72
N TYR A 235 21.55 8.51 12.43
CA TYR A 235 21.74 7.39 11.52
C TYR A 235 23.00 6.59 11.86
N GLN A 236 24.13 7.25 12.11
CA GLN A 236 25.39 6.58 12.44
C GLN A 236 25.30 5.81 13.78
N ASP A 237 24.64 6.38 14.79
CA ASP A 237 24.38 5.68 16.05
C ASP A 237 23.49 4.44 15.84
N PHE A 238 22.41 4.59 15.06
CA PHE A 238 21.54 3.47 14.70
C PHE A 238 22.32 2.37 13.96
N GLU A 239 23.09 2.74 12.94
CA GLU A 239 23.87 1.81 12.12
C GLU A 239 24.88 1.04 12.98
N ALA A 240 25.62 1.73 13.84
CA ALA A 240 26.59 1.10 14.74
C ALA A 240 25.93 0.06 15.65
N ARG A 241 24.80 0.42 16.30
CA ARG A 241 24.03 -0.50 17.14
C ARG A 241 23.46 -1.67 16.33
N TYR A 242 22.98 -1.41 15.12
CA TYR A 242 22.38 -2.41 14.25
C TYR A 242 23.39 -3.43 13.75
N VAL A 243 24.57 -2.98 13.32
CA VAL A 243 25.70 -3.84 12.93
C VAL A 243 26.17 -4.67 14.13
N GLN A 244 26.33 -4.05 15.30
CA GLN A 244 26.70 -4.77 16.52
C GLN A 244 25.67 -5.86 16.88
N ALA A 245 24.37 -5.56 16.76
CA ALA A 245 23.30 -6.53 16.98
C ALA A 245 23.36 -7.70 15.99
N LYS A 246 23.61 -7.42 14.69
CA LYS A 246 23.77 -8.44 13.64
C LYS A 246 24.98 -9.35 13.83
N LEU A 247 26.09 -8.81 14.36
CA LEU A 247 27.31 -9.56 14.65
C LEU A 247 27.23 -10.37 15.95
N SER A 248 26.20 -10.16 16.78
CA SER A 248 26.03 -10.89 18.04
C SER A 248 25.82 -12.39 17.78
N VAL A 249 26.58 -13.22 18.50
CA VAL A 249 26.43 -14.68 18.47
C VAL A 249 25.22 -15.14 19.31
N HIS A 250 24.95 -14.43 20.41
CA HIS A 250 23.85 -14.72 21.33
C HIS A 250 22.69 -13.74 21.12
N ASP A 251 21.47 -14.25 21.16
CA ASP A 251 20.22 -13.47 21.08
C ASP A 251 20.17 -12.47 19.91
N ARG A 252 20.81 -12.82 18.80
CA ARG A 252 20.93 -11.96 17.61
C ARG A 252 19.59 -11.41 17.17
N SER A 253 18.58 -12.28 17.04
CA SER A 253 17.24 -11.90 16.56
C SER A 253 16.57 -10.89 17.51
N LEU A 254 16.69 -11.08 18.82
CA LEU A 254 16.12 -10.17 19.82
C LEU A 254 16.83 -8.81 19.80
N LYS A 255 18.17 -8.80 19.79
CA LYS A 255 18.95 -7.54 19.75
C LYS A 255 18.65 -6.74 18.49
N VAL A 256 18.55 -7.41 17.33
CA VAL A 256 18.19 -6.77 16.06
C VAL A 256 16.78 -6.18 16.15
N ALA A 257 15.81 -6.93 16.69
CA ALA A 257 14.45 -6.44 16.88
C ALA A 257 14.41 -5.18 17.77
N THR A 258 15.10 -5.18 18.92
CA THR A 258 15.14 -4.02 19.82
C THR A 258 15.75 -2.77 19.16
N VAL A 259 16.80 -2.93 18.36
CA VAL A 259 17.41 -1.80 17.64
C VAL A 259 16.44 -1.26 16.58
N ILE A 260 15.75 -2.14 15.84
CA ILE A 260 14.72 -1.74 14.87
C ILE A 260 13.57 -1.02 15.59
N GLU A 261 13.04 -1.57 16.68
CA GLU A 261 11.96 -0.95 17.46
C GLU A 261 12.32 0.46 17.92
N SER A 262 13.58 0.72 18.31
CA SER A 262 14.03 2.07 18.70
C SER A 262 13.95 3.10 17.55
N LEU A 263 14.02 2.65 16.30
CA LEU A 263 13.83 3.48 15.11
C LEU A 263 12.34 3.72 14.85
N GLU A 264 11.52 2.68 15.04
CA GLU A 264 10.08 2.59 14.79
C GLU A 264 9.21 3.19 15.92
N MET A 265 9.60 4.36 16.45
CA MET A 265 8.81 5.09 17.44
C MET A 265 8.53 6.52 16.99
N GLU A 266 7.32 6.98 17.28
CA GLU A 266 6.84 8.35 17.05
C GLU A 266 7.02 8.83 15.61
N MET A 267 6.76 7.94 14.64
CA MET A 267 6.87 8.29 13.22
C MET A 267 5.76 9.26 12.80
N GLU A 268 6.08 10.16 11.88
CA GLU A 268 5.10 11.08 11.29
C GLU A 268 4.21 10.32 10.31
N LEU A 269 2.89 10.32 10.54
CA LEU A 269 1.91 9.79 9.61
C LEU A 269 1.82 10.67 8.36
N LEU A 270 2.09 10.11 7.19
CA LEU A 270 2.00 10.82 5.92
C LEU A 270 0.64 10.64 5.25
N CYS A 271 0.26 9.38 5.03
CA CYS A 271 -0.97 9.04 4.32
C CYS A 271 -1.41 7.59 4.56
N LEU A 272 -2.63 7.30 4.13
CA LEU A 272 -3.15 5.95 3.89
C LEU A 272 -3.20 5.70 2.38
N THR A 273 -2.90 4.48 1.98
CA THR A 273 -3.07 4.03 0.60
C THR A 273 -4.13 2.94 0.56
N GLY A 274 -4.96 2.96 -0.48
CA GLY A 274 -6.04 2.01 -0.68
C GLY A 274 -5.89 1.34 -2.04
N VAL A 275 -5.66 0.03 -2.03
CA VAL A 275 -5.50 -0.80 -3.22
C VAL A 275 -6.67 -1.79 -3.30
N GLU A 276 -7.32 -1.88 -4.45
CA GLU A 276 -8.41 -2.83 -4.70
C GLU A 276 -7.89 -4.05 -5.46
N ASP A 277 -8.32 -5.23 -5.03
CA ASP A 277 -8.09 -6.51 -5.72
C ASP A 277 -9.32 -6.82 -6.58
N GLN A 278 -9.18 -6.74 -7.91
CA GLN A 278 -10.32 -6.87 -8.82
C GLN A 278 -10.89 -8.29 -8.84
N LEU A 279 -12.22 -8.41 -8.97
CA LEU A 279 -12.90 -9.70 -9.16
C LEU A 279 -12.58 -10.31 -10.53
N GLN A 280 -12.54 -11.64 -10.64
CA GLN A 280 -12.43 -12.31 -11.94
C GLN A 280 -13.62 -12.02 -12.84
N VAL A 281 -13.35 -12.06 -14.15
CA VAL A 281 -14.39 -11.99 -15.17
C VAL A 281 -15.44 -13.06 -14.88
N ASP A 282 -16.70 -12.70 -15.03
CA ASP A 282 -17.86 -13.59 -14.86
C ASP A 282 -18.06 -14.22 -13.48
N VAL A 283 -17.34 -13.78 -12.43
CA VAL A 283 -17.58 -14.26 -11.04
C VAL A 283 -19.03 -14.04 -10.63
N ARG A 284 -19.57 -12.85 -10.88
CA ARG A 284 -20.95 -12.48 -10.51
C ARG A 284 -21.99 -13.38 -11.20
N PRO A 285 -22.04 -13.47 -12.55
CA PRO A 285 -23.03 -14.33 -13.22
C PRO A 285 -22.82 -15.82 -12.90
N THR A 286 -21.59 -16.26 -12.66
CA THR A 286 -21.30 -17.64 -12.25
C THR A 286 -21.91 -17.96 -10.89
N LEU A 287 -21.68 -17.11 -9.88
CA LEU A 287 -22.23 -17.28 -8.54
C LEU A 287 -23.76 -17.21 -8.54
N GLU A 288 -24.35 -16.32 -9.34
CA GLU A 288 -25.80 -16.25 -9.53
C GLU A 288 -26.36 -17.56 -10.14
N THR A 289 -25.70 -18.10 -11.16
CA THR A 289 -26.10 -19.36 -11.80
C THR A 289 -26.03 -20.54 -10.83
N LEU A 290 -24.95 -20.63 -10.04
CA LEU A 290 -24.78 -21.67 -9.02
C LEU A 290 -25.88 -21.58 -7.95
N LYS A 291 -26.20 -20.36 -7.48
CA LYS A 291 -27.26 -20.13 -6.51
C LYS A 291 -28.64 -20.51 -7.07
N ASN A 292 -28.92 -20.16 -8.33
CA ASN A 292 -30.15 -20.54 -9.03
C ASN A 292 -30.28 -22.06 -9.21
N ALA A 293 -29.15 -22.77 -9.34
CA ALA A 293 -29.11 -24.23 -9.35
C ALA A 293 -29.26 -24.88 -7.94
N GLY A 294 -29.42 -24.07 -6.88
CA GLY A 294 -29.57 -24.56 -5.51
C GLY A 294 -28.24 -24.91 -4.81
N ILE A 295 -27.11 -24.53 -5.38
CA ILE A 295 -25.78 -24.76 -4.79
C ILE A 295 -25.47 -23.66 -3.77
N LYS A 296 -25.09 -24.05 -2.55
CA LYS A 296 -24.70 -23.13 -1.48
C LYS A 296 -23.22 -22.83 -1.57
N VAL A 297 -22.86 -21.58 -1.84
CA VAL A 297 -21.46 -21.15 -1.96
C VAL A 297 -20.96 -20.55 -0.65
N TRP A 298 -19.80 -21.00 -0.17
CA TRP A 298 -19.13 -20.55 1.05
C TRP A 298 -17.76 -20.01 0.68
N MET A 299 -17.47 -18.75 1.04
CA MET A 299 -16.14 -18.17 0.88
C MET A 299 -15.33 -18.39 2.15
N LEU A 300 -14.14 -18.98 2.01
CA LEU A 300 -13.15 -19.13 3.08
C LEU A 300 -11.99 -18.20 2.75
N THR A 301 -11.59 -17.33 3.68
CA THR A 301 -10.51 -16.35 3.43
C THR A 301 -9.77 -16.02 4.73
N GLY A 302 -8.48 -15.71 4.59
CA GLY A 302 -7.64 -15.18 5.67
C GLY A 302 -7.66 -13.65 5.79
N ASP A 303 -8.44 -12.97 4.94
CA ASP A 303 -8.59 -11.51 4.98
C ASP A 303 -9.35 -11.04 6.23
N LYS A 304 -9.20 -9.75 6.53
CA LYS A 304 -10.03 -9.06 7.53
C LYS A 304 -11.52 -9.17 7.19
N LEU A 305 -12.34 -9.19 8.24
CA LEU A 305 -13.79 -9.35 8.15
C LEU A 305 -14.43 -8.29 7.22
N GLU A 306 -13.95 -7.04 7.30
CA GLU A 306 -14.45 -5.91 6.52
C GLU A 306 -14.20 -6.12 5.02
N THR A 307 -12.97 -6.47 4.65
CA THR A 307 -12.56 -6.74 3.26
C THR A 307 -13.25 -7.98 2.69
N ALA A 308 -13.37 -9.04 3.51
CA ALA A 308 -14.10 -10.25 3.13
C ALA A 308 -15.59 -9.94 2.88
N THR A 309 -16.20 -9.14 3.75
CA THR A 309 -17.59 -8.71 3.60
C THR A 309 -17.79 -7.87 2.34
N CYS A 310 -16.87 -6.96 2.04
CA CYS A 310 -16.94 -6.16 0.82
C CYS A 310 -16.80 -7.05 -0.43
N THR A 311 -15.81 -7.95 -0.45
CA THR A 311 -15.61 -8.90 -1.56
C THR A 311 -16.84 -9.77 -1.78
N ALA A 312 -17.45 -10.29 -0.71
CA ALA A 312 -18.68 -11.08 -0.79
C ALA A 312 -19.86 -10.27 -1.37
N LYS A 313 -19.99 -9.00 -0.99
CA LYS A 313 -21.01 -8.09 -1.56
C LYS A 313 -20.74 -7.76 -3.03
N ASN A 314 -19.48 -7.49 -3.39
CA ASN A 314 -19.08 -7.16 -4.76
C ASN A 314 -19.21 -8.37 -5.70
N ALA A 315 -18.92 -9.57 -5.20
CA ALA A 315 -19.09 -10.83 -5.93
C ALA A 315 -20.56 -11.27 -6.04
N HIS A 316 -21.50 -10.55 -5.40
CA HIS A 316 -22.91 -10.95 -5.26
C HIS A 316 -23.11 -12.31 -4.56
N LEU A 317 -22.12 -12.74 -3.78
CA LEU A 317 -22.25 -13.88 -2.87
C LEU A 317 -23.27 -13.58 -1.76
N VAL A 318 -23.27 -12.33 -1.29
CA VAL A 318 -24.25 -11.78 -0.33
C VAL A 318 -24.89 -10.56 -0.98
N THR A 319 -26.22 -10.42 -0.90
CA THR A 319 -26.89 -9.22 -1.43
C THR A 319 -26.60 -8.02 -0.55
N ARG A 320 -26.52 -6.82 -1.13
CA ARG A 320 -26.21 -5.60 -0.38
C ARG A 320 -27.18 -5.30 0.78
N SER A 321 -28.43 -5.74 0.67
CA SER A 321 -29.49 -5.59 1.66
C SER A 321 -29.60 -6.74 2.67
N GLN A 322 -28.79 -7.79 2.54
CA GLN A 322 -28.87 -8.93 3.45
C GLN A 322 -28.11 -8.63 4.74
N ASP A 323 -28.77 -8.87 5.88
CA ASP A 323 -28.15 -8.78 7.18
C ASP A 323 -27.06 -9.85 7.34
N ILE A 324 -25.89 -9.42 7.79
CA ILE A 324 -24.73 -10.28 8.02
C ILE A 324 -24.65 -10.55 9.52
N HIS A 325 -24.69 -11.83 9.88
CA HIS A 325 -24.44 -12.25 11.25
C HIS A 325 -22.95 -12.45 11.48
N ILE A 326 -22.38 -11.71 12.44
CA ILE A 326 -20.99 -11.84 12.85
C ILE A 326 -20.96 -12.55 14.20
N PHE A 327 -20.37 -13.74 14.23
CA PHE A 327 -20.13 -14.46 15.48
C PHE A 327 -19.06 -13.75 16.31
N ARG A 328 -19.32 -13.55 17.59
CA ARG A 328 -18.35 -12.96 18.52
C ARG A 328 -17.24 -13.94 18.87
N LEU A 329 -16.11 -13.40 19.30
CA LEU A 329 -15.05 -14.21 19.89
C LEU A 329 -15.59 -14.87 21.17
N VAL A 330 -15.49 -16.19 21.23
CA VAL A 330 -15.92 -17.01 22.37
C VAL A 330 -14.70 -17.73 22.95
N THR A 331 -14.63 -17.78 24.28
CA THR A 331 -13.46 -18.34 24.99
C THR A 331 -13.70 -19.75 25.50
N ASN A 332 -14.96 -20.16 25.62
CA ASN A 332 -15.33 -21.47 26.14
C ASN A 332 -16.54 -22.06 25.41
N ARG A 333 -16.74 -23.38 25.60
CA ARG A 333 -17.82 -24.14 24.96
C ARG A 333 -19.22 -23.65 25.34
N GLY A 334 -19.40 -23.12 26.55
CA GLY A 334 -20.68 -22.60 27.03
C GLY A 334 -21.10 -21.35 26.25
N GLU A 335 -20.18 -20.40 26.11
CA GLU A 335 -20.37 -19.19 25.29
C GLU A 335 -20.66 -19.53 23.84
N ALA A 336 -19.88 -20.44 23.24
CA ALA A 336 -20.12 -20.91 21.87
C ALA A 336 -21.52 -21.50 21.69
N HIS A 337 -22.00 -22.28 22.66
CA HIS A 337 -23.35 -22.85 22.63
C HIS A 337 -24.44 -21.79 22.72
N LEU A 338 -24.27 -20.79 23.59
CA LEU A 338 -25.20 -19.66 23.72
C LEU A 338 -25.27 -18.83 22.43
N GLU A 339 -24.11 -18.53 21.84
CA GLU A 339 -23.99 -17.78 20.59
C GLU A 339 -24.71 -18.51 19.43
N LEU A 340 -24.47 -19.82 19.28
CA LEU A 340 -25.14 -20.65 18.27
C LEU A 340 -26.65 -20.73 18.48
N ASN A 341 -27.11 -20.83 19.73
CA ASN A 341 -28.53 -20.85 20.04
C ASN A 341 -29.20 -19.48 19.77
N ALA A 342 -28.49 -18.38 20.04
CA ALA A 342 -28.98 -17.04 19.72
C ALA A 342 -29.10 -16.85 18.20
N PHE A 343 -28.15 -17.37 17.42
CA PHE A 343 -28.21 -17.35 15.97
C PHE A 343 -29.41 -18.15 15.42
N ARG A 344 -29.65 -19.36 15.95
CA ARG A 344 -30.79 -20.21 15.55
C ARG A 344 -32.13 -19.48 15.74
N ARG A 345 -32.33 -18.82 16.88
CA ARG A 345 -33.56 -18.08 17.19
C ARG A 345 -33.82 -16.85 16.31
N LYS A 346 -32.82 -16.36 15.58
CA LYS A 346 -32.98 -15.24 14.64
C LYS A 346 -33.45 -15.67 13.25
N HIS A 347 -33.34 -16.95 12.94
CA HIS A 347 -33.63 -17.52 11.62
C HIS A 347 -34.88 -18.41 11.58
N ASP A 348 -35.54 -18.61 12.73
CA ASP A 348 -36.94 -19.02 12.85
C ASP A 348 -37.82 -17.75 12.92
#